data_AF-A0A7V8L6K4-F1
#
_entry.id   AF-A0A7V8L6K4-F1
#
_cell.length_a   1.000
_cell.length_b   1.000
_cell.length_c   1.000
_cell.angle_alpha   90.00
_cell.angle_beta   90.00
_cell.angle_gamma   90.00
#
_symmetry.space_group_name_H-M   'P 1'
#
loop_
_entity.id
_entity.type
_entity.pdbx_description
1 polymer ?
#
loop_
_entity_poly.entity_id
_entity_poly.type
_entity_poly.pdbx_seq_one_letter_code
_entity_poly.pdbx_strand_id
1 'polypeptide(L)' 'MDVSQIASLATDFSNLRTSSEASTLVMKKALDSQEAVALGILQALPPLPANPAIGRNVNTTA' A
#
# COMPACT_ATOMS: atom_id res chain seq x y z
N MET A 1 -3.38 -39.19 26.63
CA MET A 1 -3.28 -38.12 25.62
C MET A 1 -4.50 -37.25 25.83
N ASP A 2 -4.29 -36.08 26.42
CA ASP A 2 -5.30 -35.31 27.14
C ASP A 2 -6.04 -34.35 26.18
N VAL A 3 -7.36 -34.52 26.04
CA VAL A 3 -8.22 -33.74 25.14
C VAL A 3 -8.17 -32.23 25.44
N SER A 4 -7.79 -31.85 26.67
CA SER A 4 -7.55 -30.45 27.05
C SER A 4 -6.35 -29.82 26.32
N GLN A 5 -5.33 -30.62 25.97
CA GLN A 5 -4.18 -30.15 25.18
C GLN A 5 -4.57 -29.84 23.75
N ILE A 6 -5.53 -30.58 23.18
CA ILE A 6 -6.07 -30.33 21.84
C ILE A 6 -6.88 -29.02 21.82
N ALA A 7 -7.69 -28.77 22.85
CA ALA A 7 -8.46 -27.53 22.97
C ALA A 7 -7.55 -26.30 23.14
N SER A 8 -6.46 -26.44 23.92
CA SER A 8 -5.45 -25.39 24.08
C SER A 8 -4.74 -25.09 22.77
N LEU A 9 -4.31 -26.12 22.05
CA LEU A 9 -3.69 -25.99 20.72
C LEU A 9 -4.63 -25.35 19.69
N ALA A 10 -5.90 -25.72 19.67
CA ALA A 10 -6.91 -25.11 18.79
C ALA A 10 -7.11 -23.62 19.08
N THR A 11 -7.03 -23.23 20.36
CA THR A 11 -7.07 -21.84 20.79
C THR A 11 -5.83 -21.08 20.32
N ASP A 12 -4.64 -21.67 20.48
CA ASP A 12 -3.39 -21.06 20.01
C ASP A 12 -3.39 -20.87 18.48
N PHE A 13 -3.87 -21.86 17.72
CA PHE A 13 -4.03 -21.72 16.27
C PHE A 13 -5.03 -20.63 15.88
N SER A 14 -6.14 -20.51 16.62
CA SER A 14 -7.12 -19.47 16.37
C SER A 14 -6.52 -18.08 16.60
N ASN A 15 -5.78 -17.91 17.69
CA ASN A 15 -5.08 -16.66 18.01
C ASN A 15 -4.02 -16.32 16.95
N LEU A 16 -3.24 -17.30 16.49
CA LEU A 16 -2.25 -17.13 15.42
C LEU A 16 -2.92 -16.69 14.10
N ARG A 17 -4.05 -17.32 13.73
CA ARG A 17 -4.81 -16.94 12.54
C ARG A 17 -5.29 -15.49 12.63
N THR A 18 -5.93 -15.12 13.73
CA THR A 18 -6.42 -13.74 13.93
C THR A 18 -5.28 -12.72 13.90
N SER A 19 -4.14 -13.02 14.53
CA SER A 19 -2.96 -12.16 14.49
C SER A 19 -2.41 -11.98 13.07
N SER A 20 -2.38 -13.06 12.28
CA SER A 20 -1.94 -13.02 10.89
C SER A 20 -2.89 -12.21 9.99
N GLU A 21 -4.20 -12.37 10.18
CA GLU A 21 -5.22 -11.61 9.46
C GLU A 21 -5.14 -10.13 9.79
N ALA A 22 -5.02 -9.77 11.07
CA ALA A 22 -4.85 -8.39 11.50
C ALA A 22 -3.57 -7.76 10.93
N SER A 23 -2.45 -8.49 10.95
CA SER A 23 -1.18 -8.02 10.38
C SER A 23 -1.30 -7.77 8.87
N THR A 24 -1.98 -8.66 8.16
CA THR A 24 -2.23 -8.53 6.72
C THR A 24 -3.13 -7.32 6.42
N LEU A 25 -4.16 -7.11 7.23
CA LEU A 25 -5.07 -5.97 7.09
C LEU A 25 -4.34 -4.64 7.32
N VAL A 26 -3.50 -4.57 8.35
CA VAL A 26 -2.67 -3.39 8.64
C VAL A 26 -1.69 -3.12 7.51
N MET A 27 -1.04 -4.17 6.99
CA MET A 27 -0.14 -4.04 5.84
C MET A 27 -0.87 -3.52 4.60
N LYS A 28 -2.04 -4.07 4.29
CA LYS A 28 -2.88 -3.56 3.19
C LYS A 28 -3.21 -2.08 3.39
N LYS A 29 -3.66 -1.70 4.58
CA LYS A 29 -3.97 -0.30 4.88
C LYS A 29 -2.77 0.62 4.74
N ALA A 30 -1.58 0.16 5.10
CA ALA A 30 -0.34 0.91 4.92
C ALA A 30 -0.02 1.12 3.43
N LEU A 31 -0.26 0.12 2.58
CA LEU A 31 -0.11 0.23 1.12
C LEU A 31 -1.15 1.19 0.53
N ASP A 32 -2.43 1.03 0.89
CA ASP A 32 -3.52 1.90 0.43
C ASP A 32 -3.26 3.37 0.83
N SER A 33 -2.70 3.60 2.02
CA SER A 33 -2.32 4.94 2.47
C SER A 33 -1.14 5.51 1.67
N GLN A 34 -0.16 4.69 1.27
CA GLN A 34 0.96 5.14 0.45
C GLN A 34 0.50 5.51 -0.96
N GLU A 35 -0.41 4.73 -1.54
CA GLU A 35 -1.03 5.02 -2.83
C GLU A 35 -1.75 6.36 -2.80
N ALA A 36 -2.59 6.59 -1.77
CA ALA A 36 -3.31 7.86 -1.62
C ALA A 36 -2.37 9.07 -1.52
N VAL A 37 -1.26 8.94 -0.78
CA VAL A 37 -0.24 9.99 -0.69
C VAL A 37 0.44 10.22 -2.04
N ALA A 38 0.82 9.16 -2.75
CA ALA A 38 1.47 9.27 -4.06
C ALA A 38 0.55 9.97 -5.09
N LEU A 39 -0.74 9.61 -5.12
CA LEU A 39 -1.74 10.26 -5.96
C LEU A 39 -1.93 11.73 -5.58
N GLY A 40 -1.94 12.05 -4.29
CA GLY A 40 -2.00 13.43 -3.82
C GLY A 40 -0.83 14.29 -4.31
N ILE A 41 0.39 13.73 -4.28
CA ILE A 41 1.58 14.41 -4.82
C ILE A 41 1.45 14.65 -6.32
N LEU A 42 0.98 13.66 -7.08
CA LEU A 42 0.76 13.79 -8.53
C LEU A 42 -0.30 14.84 -8.86
N GLN A 43 -1.36 14.94 -8.06
CA GLN A 43 -2.41 15.95 -8.25
C GLN A 43 -1.95 17.36 -7.85
N ALA A 44 -1.00 17.46 -6.92
CA ALA A 44 -0.41 18.73 -6.51
C ALA A 44 0.59 19.29 -7.54
N LEU A 45 0.99 18.51 -8.56
CA LEU A 45 1.86 19.02 -9.61
C LEU A 45 1.14 20.14 -10.37
N PRO A 46 1.76 21.32 -10.53
CA PRO A 46 1.16 22.40 -11.29
C PRO A 46 0.97 21.97 -12.75
N PRO A 47 -0.12 22.40 -13.40
CA PRO A 47 -0.30 22.14 -14.82
C PRO A 47 0.88 22.73 -15.59
N LEU A 48 1.56 21.90 -16.38
CA LEU A 48 2.64 22.36 -17.25
C LEU A 48 2.07 23.43 -18.20
N PRO A 49 2.66 24.63 -18.27
CA PRO A 49 2.23 25.64 -19.23
C PRO A 49 2.39 25.06 -20.63
N ALA A 50 1.37 25.24 -21.47
CA ALA A 50 1.39 24.77 -22.86
C ALA A 50 2.61 25.38 -23.57
N ASN A 51 3.63 24.57 -23.84
CA ASN A 51 4.84 25.01 -24.51
C ASN A 51 4.56 25.10 -26.02
N PRO A 52 4.52 26.29 -26.63
CA PRO A 52 4.24 26.46 -28.06
C PRO A 52 5.33 25.90 -28.97
N ALA A 53 6.48 25.50 -28.41
CA ALA A 53 7.63 24.97 -29.12
C ALA A 53 7.66 23.43 -29.22
N ILE A 54 6.69 22.72 -28.61
CA ILE A 54 6.56 21.25 -28.75
C ILE A 54 6.31 20.94 -30.24
N GLY A 55 7.29 20.32 -30.91
CA GLY A 55 7.26 20.03 -32.34
C GLY A 55 7.81 21.13 -33.26
N ARG A 56 8.32 22.25 -32.73
CA ARG A 56 8.96 23.32 -33.53
C ARG A 56 10.43 23.54 -33.20
N ASN A 57 10.81 23.52 -31.92
CA ASN A 57 12.21 23.61 -31.47
C ASN A 57 12.36 22.74 -30.21
N VAL A 58 12.72 21.47 -30.39
CA VAL A 58 12.99 20.56 -29.27
C VAL A 58 14.33 20.95 -28.66
N ASN A 59 14.34 21.69 -27.55
CA ASN A 59 15.53 21.77 -26.71
C ASN A 59 15.56 20.53 -25.81
N THR A 60 16.17 19.47 -26.33
CA THR A 60 16.77 18.44 -25.49
C THR A 60 17.90 19.11 -24.70
N THR A 61 17.73 19.25 -23.40
CA THR A 61 18.85 19.49 -22.48
C THR A 61 18.80 18.37 -21.47
N ALA A 62 19.96 17.73 -21.34
CA ALA A 62 20.24 16.57 -20.50
C ALA A 62 20.00 16.83 -19.01
#